data_AF-A0A2M9YTC5-F1
#
_entry.id   AF-A0A2M9YTC5-F1
#
_cell.length_a   1.000
_cell.length_b   1.000
_cell.length_c   1.000
_cell.angle_alpha   90.00
_cell.angle_beta   90.00
_cell.angle_gamma   90.00
#
_symmetry.space_group_name_H-M   'P 1'
#
loop_
_entity.id
_entity.type
_entity.pdbx_description
1 polymer ?
#
loop_
_entity_poly.entity_id
_entity_poly.type
_entity_poly.pdbx_seq_one_letter_code
_entity_poly.pdbx_strand_id
1 'polypeptide(L)'
;MKRFEFNLEPVLNLRKKKEDEKLKAFSLVAGEINQIRNEILENEKQIDLLTGESYSLHGASLRDYQLHQGYIRSLITQNENLESDIDKKKPELDSKRAELILAQKDRKILEILKDNQYKQYRKLYFKKEKFELEEHYNQLKSIQWREINESTQPEPSPRIFTFDTGTSPENANDDAGLSELKKLYERFKK
;
A
#
# COMPACT_ATOMS: atom_id res chain seq x y z
N MET A 1 -10.28 13.37 9.57
CA MET A 1 -9.51 12.10 9.57
C MET A 1 -8.04 12.42 9.35
N LYS A 2 -7.13 11.94 10.21
CA LYS A 2 -5.68 12.14 10.00
C LYS A 2 -5.25 11.33 8.79
N ARG A 3 -4.47 11.94 7.89
CA ARG A 3 -3.87 11.24 6.75
C ARG A 3 -2.63 10.49 7.24
N PHE A 4 -2.24 9.42 6.55
CA PHE A 4 -0.99 8.72 6.87
C PHE A 4 0.19 9.61 6.52
N GLU A 5 1.04 9.88 7.51
CA GLU A 5 2.27 10.66 7.35
C GLU A 5 3.46 9.74 7.63
N PHE A 6 4.37 9.66 6.67
CA PHE A 6 5.59 8.88 6.81
C PHE A 6 6.72 9.78 7.30
N ASN A 7 7.18 9.56 8.53
CA ASN A 7 8.20 10.42 9.15
C ASN A 7 9.53 10.45 8.38
N LEU A 8 9.83 9.41 7.59
CA LEU A 8 11.05 9.30 6.80
C LEU A 8 10.85 9.73 5.33
N GLU A 9 9.75 10.40 5.00
CA GLU A 9 9.52 10.93 3.64
C GLU A 9 10.64 11.88 3.16
N PRO A 10 11.18 12.80 4.00
CA PRO A 10 12.30 13.64 3.59
C PRO A 10 13.56 12.83 3.25
N VAL A 11 13.83 11.76 4.01
CA VAL A 11 14.98 10.87 3.78
C VAL A 11 14.78 10.07 2.50
N LEU A 12 13.57 9.58 2.24
CA LEU A 12 13.22 8.89 1.00
C LEU A 12 13.45 9.80 -0.22
N ASN A 13 13.02 11.05 -0.15
CA ASN A 13 13.22 12.03 -1.23
C ASN A 13 14.70 12.35 -1.45
N LEU A 14 15.49 12.46 -0.38
CA LEU A 14 16.93 12.64 -0.48
C LEU A 14 17.61 11.44 -1.14
N ARG A 15 17.19 10.21 -0.82
CA ARG A 15 17.72 8.99 -1.46
C ARG A 15 17.34 8.90 -2.94
N LYS A 16 16.12 9.31 -3.32
CA LYS A 16 15.71 9.43 -4.72
C LYS A 16 16.61 10.39 -5.50
N LYS A 17 16.88 11.58 -4.96
CA LYS A 17 17.81 12.53 -5.59
C LYS A 17 19.21 11.97 -5.76
N LYS A 18 19.73 11.26 -4.75
CA LYS A 18 21.04 10.60 -4.84
C LYS A 18 21.05 9.49 -5.90
N GLU A 19 19.99 8.70 -6.00
CA GLU A 19 19.86 7.71 -7.08
C GLU A 19 19.85 8.38 -8.45
N ASP A 20 19.10 9.47 -8.62
CA ASP A 20 19.04 10.23 -9.88
C ASP A 20 20.43 10.79 -10.27
N GLU A 21 21.20 11.29 -9.30
CA GLU A 21 22.57 11.75 -9.52
C GLU A 21 23.49 10.60 -9.98
N LYS A 22 23.40 9.43 -9.34
CA LYS A 22 24.17 8.24 -9.72
C LYS A 22 23.74 7.70 -11.08
N LEU A 23 22.44 7.77 -11.39
CA LEU A 23 21.90 7.38 -12.68
C LEU A 23 22.44 8.28 -13.79
N LYS A 24 22.42 9.60 -13.58
CA LYS A 24 23.03 10.56 -14.52
C LYS A 24 24.50 10.27 -14.76
N ALA A 25 25.27 10.04 -13.70
CA ALA A 25 26.70 9.72 -13.81
C ALA A 25 26.92 8.43 -14.62
N PHE A 26 26.13 7.38 -14.37
CA PHE A 26 26.18 6.14 -15.15
C PHE A 26 25.80 6.38 -16.62
N SER A 27 24.76 7.15 -16.89
CA SER A 27 24.28 7.45 -18.25
C SER A 27 25.30 8.22 -19.07
N LEU A 28 26.09 9.11 -18.45
CA LEU A 28 27.15 9.84 -19.16
C LEU A 28 28.23 8.87 -19.67
N VAL A 29 28.78 8.03 -18.80
CA VAL A 29 29.81 7.05 -19.18
C VAL A 29 29.28 6.04 -20.20
N ALA A 30 28.04 5.56 -20.01
CA ALA A 30 27.39 4.68 -20.97
C ALA A 30 27.17 5.36 -22.33
N GLY A 31 26.84 6.66 -22.33
CA GLY A 31 26.67 7.48 -23.53
C GLY A 31 27.96 7.61 -24.31
N GLU A 32 29.08 7.88 -23.64
CA GLU A 32 30.40 7.94 -24.27
C GLU A 32 30.80 6.61 -24.91
N ILE A 33 30.59 5.48 -24.21
CA ILE A 33 30.88 4.15 -24.77
C ILE A 33 30.01 3.89 -26.01
N ASN A 34 28.75 4.31 -26.00
CA ASN A 34 27.87 4.15 -27.15
C ASN A 34 28.28 5.04 -28.33
N GLN A 35 28.80 6.25 -28.09
CA GLN A 35 29.37 7.09 -29.14
C GLN A 35 30.56 6.40 -29.83
N ILE A 36 31.49 5.87 -29.03
CA ILE A 36 32.65 5.13 -29.56
C ILE A 36 32.20 3.89 -30.35
N ARG A 37 31.19 3.16 -29.88
CA ARG A 37 30.61 2.02 -30.62
C ARG A 37 29.99 2.44 -31.94
N ASN A 38 29.31 3.58 -31.98
CA ASN A 38 28.72 4.09 -33.22
C ASN A 38 29.81 4.50 -34.22
N GLU A 39 30.93 5.05 -33.75
CA GLU A 39 32.10 5.35 -34.59
C GLU A 39 32.70 4.06 -35.18
N ILE A 40 32.88 3.01 -34.36
CA ILE A 40 33.33 1.69 -34.85
C ILE A 40 32.38 1.16 -35.93
N LEU A 41 31.07 1.18 -35.67
CA LEU A 41 30.06 0.72 -36.64
C LEU A 41 30.09 1.52 -37.95
N GLU A 42 30.36 2.83 -37.88
CA GLU A 42 30.45 3.66 -39.07
C GLU A 42 31.72 3.35 -39.87
N ASN A 43 32.85 3.16 -39.19
CA ASN A 43 34.10 2.72 -39.82
C ASN A 43 33.94 1.33 -40.45
N GLU A 44 33.25 0.40 -39.79
CA GLU A 44 32.95 -0.93 -40.33
C GLU A 44 32.12 -0.85 -41.62
N LYS A 45 31.07 -0.02 -41.64
CA LYS A 45 30.30 0.23 -42.87
C LYS A 45 31.16 0.81 -43.98
N GLN A 46 32.06 1.75 -43.66
CA GLN A 46 32.98 2.31 -44.65
C GLN A 46 33.93 1.25 -45.19
N ILE A 47 34.47 0.38 -44.33
CA ILE A 47 35.31 -0.76 -44.74
C ILE A 47 34.51 -1.69 -45.67
N ASP A 48 33.27 -2.02 -45.32
CA ASP A 48 32.41 -2.89 -46.13
C ASP A 48 32.11 -2.29 -47.51
N LEU A 49 31.81 -0.98 -47.55
CA LEU A 49 31.60 -0.25 -48.81
C LEU A 49 32.85 -0.27 -49.68
N LEU A 50 34.01 0.09 -49.13
CA LEU A 50 35.29 0.11 -49.85
C LEU A 50 35.72 -1.28 -50.30
N THR A 51 35.44 -2.30 -49.50
CA THR A 51 35.74 -3.70 -49.85
C THR A 51 34.79 -4.21 -50.93
N GLY A 52 33.51 -3.81 -50.90
CA GLY A 52 32.52 -4.13 -51.94
C GLY A 52 32.76 -3.41 -53.27
N GLU A 53 33.31 -2.20 -53.23
CA GLU A 53 33.71 -1.40 -54.40
C GLU A 53 34.99 -1.92 -55.09
N SER A 54 35.56 -3.03 -54.63
CA SER A 54 36.73 -3.65 -55.26
C SER A 54 36.54 -4.01 -56.74
N TYR A 55 35.30 -4.17 -57.22
CA TYR A 55 34.97 -4.29 -58.64
C TYR A 55 35.10 -2.96 -59.43
N SER A 56 34.99 -1.81 -58.78
CA SER A 56 35.12 -0.47 -59.37
C SER A 56 36.58 -0.09 -59.66
N LEU A 57 37.55 -0.71 -58.98
CA LEU A 57 38.98 -0.51 -59.18
C LEU A 57 39.54 -1.21 -60.44
N HIS A 58 38.69 -1.79 -61.28
CA HIS A 58 39.11 -2.43 -62.53
C HIS A 58 39.69 -1.38 -63.50
N GLY A 59 41.01 -1.41 -63.71
CA GLY A 59 41.74 -0.42 -64.51
C GLY A 59 42.41 0.70 -63.70
N ALA A 60 42.30 0.69 -62.38
CA ALA A 60 43.01 1.62 -61.50
C ALA A 60 44.52 1.32 -61.44
N SER A 61 45.33 2.34 -61.12
CA SER A 61 46.78 2.19 -60.98
C SER A 61 47.11 1.35 -59.75
N LEU A 62 48.25 0.66 -59.77
CA LEU A 62 48.80 -0.04 -58.60
C LEU A 62 48.91 0.89 -57.37
N ARG A 63 49.21 2.17 -57.62
CA ARG A 63 49.28 3.19 -56.57
C ARG A 63 47.92 3.42 -55.90
N ASP A 64 46.85 3.45 -56.68
CA ASP A 64 45.49 3.69 -56.16
C ASP A 64 45.03 2.51 -55.30
N TYR A 65 45.38 1.29 -55.72
CA TYR A 65 45.15 0.09 -54.93
C TYR A 65 45.90 0.11 -53.58
N GLN A 66 47.17 0.54 -53.59
CA GLN A 66 47.95 0.68 -52.36
C GLN A 66 47.37 1.72 -51.40
N LEU A 67 46.93 2.87 -51.93
CA LEU A 67 46.27 3.90 -51.12
C LEU A 67 44.95 3.40 -50.52
N HIS A 68 44.14 2.71 -51.32
CA HIS A 68 42.89 2.12 -50.88
C HIS A 68 43.09 1.10 -49.75
N GLN A 69 44.04 0.17 -49.93
CA GLN A 69 44.40 -0.81 -48.91
C GLN A 69 44.98 -0.15 -47.65
N GLY A 70 45.79 0.90 -47.82
CA GLY A 70 46.34 1.68 -46.70
C GLY A 70 45.23 2.35 -45.89
N TYR A 71 44.23 2.92 -46.56
CA TYR A 71 43.08 3.54 -45.89
C TYR A 71 42.25 2.53 -45.11
N ILE A 72 41.91 1.38 -45.70
CA ILE A 72 41.20 0.30 -44.99
C ILE A 72 41.97 -0.15 -43.75
N ARG A 73 43.29 -0.38 -43.86
CA ARG A 73 44.13 -0.74 -42.70
C ARG A 73 44.12 0.35 -41.62
N SER A 74 44.11 1.61 -42.01
CA SER A 74 44.03 2.72 -41.06
C SER A 74 42.71 2.74 -40.31
N LEU A 75 41.58 2.46 -40.99
CA LEU A 75 40.26 2.34 -40.35
C LEU A 75 40.20 1.14 -39.39
N ILE A 76 40.77 0.00 -39.78
CA ILE A 76 40.87 -1.18 -38.90
C ILE A 76 41.68 -0.85 -37.64
N THR A 77 42.84 -0.21 -37.81
CA THR A 77 43.69 0.20 -36.67
C THR A 77 42.98 1.22 -35.78
N GLN A 78 42.19 2.12 -36.36
CA GLN A 78 41.36 3.06 -35.60
C GLN A 78 40.30 2.31 -34.78
N ASN A 79 39.63 1.31 -35.36
CA ASN A 79 38.66 0.48 -34.63
C ASN A 79 39.32 -0.26 -33.46
N GLU A 80 40.49 -0.86 -33.66
CA GLU A 80 41.24 -1.52 -32.57
C GLU A 80 41.57 -0.55 -31.42
N ASN A 81 41.94 0.68 -31.73
CA ASN A 81 42.20 1.72 -30.72
C ASN A 81 40.91 2.12 -29.99
N LEU A 82 39.81 2.31 -30.72
CA LEU A 82 38.50 2.62 -30.14
C LEU A 82 37.98 1.49 -29.24
N GLU A 83 38.20 0.23 -29.61
CA GLU A 83 37.91 -0.94 -28.77
C GLU A 83 38.75 -0.93 -27.49
N SER A 84 40.04 -0.63 -27.59
CA SER A 84 40.90 -0.47 -26.41
C SER A 84 40.41 0.65 -25.48
N ASP A 85 39.91 1.75 -26.04
CA ASP A 85 39.35 2.85 -25.26
C ASP A 85 38.02 2.48 -24.58
N ILE A 86 37.18 1.67 -25.22
CA ILE A 86 36.01 1.06 -24.56
C ILE A 86 36.47 0.19 -23.37
N ASP A 87 37.50 -0.65 -23.56
CA ASP A 87 38.00 -1.52 -22.50
C ASP A 87 38.56 -0.75 -21.30
N LYS A 88 39.21 0.39 -21.53
CA LYS A 88 39.65 1.30 -20.46
C LYS A 88 38.47 1.93 -19.70
N LYS A 89 37.36 2.22 -20.37
CA LYS A 89 36.15 2.82 -19.77
C LYS A 89 35.20 1.82 -19.11
N LYS A 90 35.26 0.53 -19.47
CA LYS A 90 34.49 -0.55 -18.83
C LYS A 90 34.60 -0.59 -17.30
N PRO A 91 35.78 -0.56 -16.67
CA PRO A 91 35.89 -0.60 -15.21
C PRO A 91 35.23 0.61 -14.53
N GLU A 92 35.30 1.79 -15.16
CA GLU A 92 34.60 2.98 -14.65
C GLU A 92 33.08 2.80 -14.74
N LEU A 93 32.57 2.30 -15.86
CA LEU A 93 31.15 1.99 -16.05
C LEU A 93 30.65 1.00 -14.99
N ASP A 94 31.40 -0.07 -14.75
CA ASP A 94 31.05 -1.10 -13.77
C ASP A 94 31.07 -0.56 -12.33
N SER A 95 32.02 0.31 -12.00
CA SER A 95 32.04 1.03 -10.72
C SER A 95 30.79 1.89 -10.54
N LYS A 96 30.43 2.71 -11.55
CA LYS A 96 29.22 3.54 -11.49
C LYS A 96 27.95 2.70 -11.42
N ARG A 97 27.92 1.56 -12.11
CA ARG A 97 26.82 0.59 -12.03
C ARG A 97 26.66 0.02 -10.63
N ALA A 98 27.76 -0.36 -9.98
CA ALA A 98 27.73 -0.85 -8.61
C ALA A 98 27.21 0.22 -7.63
N GLU A 99 27.68 1.46 -7.76
CA GLU A 99 27.18 2.60 -6.96
C GLU A 99 25.68 2.83 -7.16
N LEU A 100 25.18 2.77 -8.40
CA LEU A 100 23.76 2.92 -8.71
C LEU A 100 22.93 1.81 -8.06
N ILE A 101 23.38 0.55 -8.14
CA ILE A 101 22.70 -0.59 -7.52
C ILE A 101 22.60 -0.42 -6.01
N LEU A 102 23.66 0.08 -5.36
CA LEU A 102 23.63 0.35 -3.92
C LEU A 102 22.62 1.46 -3.59
N ALA A 103 22.61 2.56 -4.34
CA ALA A 103 21.64 3.64 -4.15
C ALA A 103 20.18 3.16 -4.35
N GLN A 104 19.94 2.31 -5.34
CA GLN A 104 18.64 1.69 -5.60
C GLN A 104 18.18 0.79 -4.44
N LYS A 105 19.09 -0.02 -3.90
CA LYS A 105 18.80 -0.85 -2.71
C LYS A 105 18.43 0.03 -1.53
N ASP A 106 19.18 1.10 -1.28
CA ASP A 106 18.93 2.02 -0.18
C ASP A 106 17.58 2.73 -0.31
N ARG A 107 17.18 3.16 -1.52
CA ARG A 107 15.83 3.69 -1.76
C ARG A 107 14.77 2.62 -1.47
N LYS A 108 14.94 1.42 -2.05
CA LYS A 108 13.96 0.34 -1.97
C LYS A 108 13.70 -0.11 -0.53
N ILE A 109 14.71 -0.12 0.33
CA ILE A 109 14.56 -0.40 1.76
C ILE A 109 13.58 0.58 2.41
N LEU A 110 13.70 1.89 2.14
CA LEU A 110 12.79 2.90 2.71
C LEU A 110 11.37 2.79 2.15
N GLU A 111 11.21 2.44 0.87
CA GLU A 111 9.90 2.20 0.27
C GLU A 111 9.19 1.01 0.93
N ILE A 112 9.92 -0.09 1.16
CA ILE A 112 9.38 -1.25 1.87
C ILE A 112 8.97 -0.87 3.30
N LEU A 113 9.78 -0.05 4.00
CA LEU A 113 9.44 0.43 5.34
C LEU A 113 8.17 1.30 5.32
N LYS A 114 8.04 2.20 4.34
CA LYS A 114 6.83 3.03 4.14
C LYS A 114 5.60 2.17 3.91
N ASP A 115 5.69 1.18 3.03
CA ASP A 115 4.59 0.27 2.71
C ASP A 115 4.18 -0.56 3.93
N ASN A 116 5.15 -1.01 4.72
CA ASN A 116 4.87 -1.77 5.94
C ASN A 116 4.16 -0.91 7.00
N GLN A 117 4.63 0.32 7.22
CA GLN A 117 3.97 1.27 8.14
C GLN A 117 2.57 1.64 7.65
N TYR A 118 2.40 1.84 6.34
CA TYR A 118 1.09 2.11 5.75
C TYR A 118 0.12 0.94 5.94
N LYS A 119 0.58 -0.30 5.73
CA LYS A 119 -0.21 -1.52 5.99
C LYS A 119 -0.63 -1.61 7.45
N GLN A 120 0.25 -1.28 8.40
CA GLN A 120 -0.08 -1.26 9.83
C GLN A 120 -1.11 -0.18 10.16
N TYR A 121 -0.91 1.04 9.65
CA TYR A 121 -1.87 2.14 9.79
C TYR A 121 -3.25 1.74 9.28
N ARG A 122 -3.33 1.18 8.07
CA ARG A 122 -4.58 0.72 7.44
C ARG A 122 -5.28 -0.37 8.27
N LYS A 123 -4.52 -1.32 8.82
CA LYS A 123 -5.08 -2.37 9.70
C LYS A 123 -5.67 -1.78 10.99
N LEU A 124 -4.97 -0.86 11.63
CA LEU A 124 -5.47 -0.19 12.84
C LEU A 124 -6.70 0.66 12.55
N TYR A 125 -6.69 1.36 11.42
CA TYR A 125 -7.81 2.16 10.96
C TYR A 125 -9.07 1.31 10.75
N PHE A 126 -8.98 0.22 9.98
CA PHE A 126 -10.13 -0.68 9.78
C PHE A 126 -10.60 -1.36 11.06
N LYS A 127 -9.68 -1.67 11.99
CA LYS A 127 -10.07 -2.22 13.29
C LYS A 127 -10.90 -1.23 14.10
N LYS A 128 -10.56 0.07 14.05
CA LYS A 128 -11.33 1.13 14.71
C LYS A 128 -12.69 1.35 14.04
N GLU A 129 -12.73 1.46 12.71
CA GLU A 129 -14.01 1.58 11.99
C GLU A 129 -14.93 0.40 12.27
N LYS A 130 -14.40 -0.83 12.25
CA LYS A 130 -15.20 -2.02 12.56
C LYS A 130 -15.75 -1.98 13.98
N PHE A 131 -14.93 -1.57 14.96
CA PHE A 131 -15.37 -1.43 16.34
C PHE A 131 -16.46 -0.36 16.50
N GLU A 132 -16.28 0.82 15.89
CA GLU A 132 -17.27 1.90 15.90
C GLU A 132 -18.60 1.47 15.23
N LEU A 133 -18.53 0.70 14.14
CA LEU A 133 -19.71 0.14 13.47
C LEU A 133 -20.42 -0.90 14.34
N GLU A 134 -19.69 -1.79 15.01
CA GLU A 134 -20.26 -2.79 15.92
C GLU A 134 -20.92 -2.11 17.13
N GLU A 135 -20.29 -1.08 17.69
CA GLU A 135 -20.84 -0.30 18.80
C GLU A 135 -22.14 0.40 18.39
N HIS A 136 -22.16 1.09 17.24
CA HIS A 136 -23.35 1.74 16.71
C HIS A 136 -24.47 0.73 16.40
N TYR A 137 -24.13 -0.43 15.81
CA TYR A 137 -25.07 -1.51 15.56
C TYR A 137 -25.68 -2.06 16.86
N ASN A 138 -24.85 -2.28 17.89
CA ASN A 138 -25.31 -2.76 19.19
C ASN A 138 -26.22 -1.73 19.89
N GLN A 139 -25.92 -0.44 19.77
CA GLN A 139 -26.77 0.63 20.28
C GLN A 139 -28.16 0.60 19.60
N LEU A 140 -28.21 0.58 18.26
CA LEU A 140 -29.47 0.48 17.51
C LEU A 140 -30.27 -0.77 17.88
N LYS A 141 -29.60 -1.92 17.97
CA LYS A 141 -30.23 -3.18 18.38
C LYS A 141 -30.80 -3.07 19.80
N SER A 142 -30.08 -2.44 20.72
CA SER A 142 -30.55 -2.22 22.09
C SER A 142 -31.80 -1.32 22.16
N ILE A 143 -31.88 -0.30 21.30
CA ILE A 143 -33.06 0.56 21.17
C ILE A 143 -34.25 -0.25 20.64
N GLN A 144 -34.04 -1.01 19.58
CA GLN A 144 -35.07 -1.88 18.99
C GLN A 144 -35.61 -2.92 20.00
N TRP A 145 -34.74 -3.53 20.80
CA TRP A 145 -35.18 -4.46 21.86
C TRP A 145 -36.03 -3.78 22.94
N ARG A 146 -35.71 -2.53 23.30
CA ARG A 146 -36.52 -1.75 24.23
C ARG A 146 -37.90 -1.45 23.64
N GLU A 147 -37.97 -1.00 22.40
CA GLU A 147 -39.23 -0.72 21.69
C GLU A 147 -40.11 -1.99 21.59
N ILE A 148 -39.51 -3.14 21.26
CA ILE A 148 -40.24 -4.42 21.23
C ILE A 148 -40.75 -4.77 22.62
N ASN A 149 -39.92 -4.72 23.66
CA ASN A 149 -40.35 -5.06 25.02
C ASN A 149 -41.38 -4.08 25.60
N GLU A 150 -41.36 -2.81 25.20
CA GLU A 150 -42.40 -1.82 25.55
C GLU A 150 -43.70 -2.10 24.81
N SER A 151 -43.65 -2.51 23.53
CA SER A 151 -44.84 -2.92 22.76
C SER A 151 -45.44 -4.26 23.18
N THR A 152 -44.66 -5.12 23.87
CA THR A 152 -45.10 -6.44 24.35
C THR A 152 -45.51 -6.42 25.83
N GLN A 153 -45.58 -5.24 26.47
CA GLN A 153 -46.31 -5.14 27.73
C GLN A 153 -47.78 -5.44 27.43
N PRO A 154 -48.37 -6.54 27.92
CA PRO A 154 -49.82 -6.65 27.87
C PRO A 154 -50.36 -5.50 28.72
N GLU A 155 -51.26 -4.69 28.15
CA GLU A 155 -52.14 -3.82 28.93
C GLU A 155 -52.53 -4.59 30.20
N PRO A 156 -52.24 -4.09 31.41
CA PRO A 156 -52.57 -4.82 32.62
C PRO A 156 -54.06 -5.11 32.54
N SER A 157 -54.41 -6.39 32.44
CA SER A 157 -55.81 -6.81 32.30
C SER A 157 -56.61 -6.01 33.32
N PRO A 158 -57.68 -5.30 32.91
CA PRO A 158 -58.40 -4.43 33.82
C PRO A 158 -58.70 -5.27 35.05
N ARG A 159 -58.35 -4.77 36.25
CA ARG A 159 -58.62 -5.48 37.50
C ARG A 159 -60.12 -5.71 37.55
N ILE A 160 -60.58 -6.88 37.11
CA ILE A 160 -61.95 -7.30 37.28
C ILE A 160 -62.06 -7.50 38.78
N PHE A 161 -62.78 -6.59 39.43
CA PHE A 161 -63.12 -6.68 40.83
C PHE A 161 -64.14 -7.83 40.96
N THR A 162 -63.64 -9.06 40.98
CA THR A 162 -64.46 -10.22 41.30
C THR A 162 -64.76 -10.13 42.78
N PHE A 163 -66.03 -9.90 43.12
CA PHE A 163 -66.52 -10.10 44.49
C PHE A 163 -66.30 -11.57 44.84
N ASP A 164 -65.31 -11.82 45.68
CA ASP A 164 -64.99 -13.13 46.20
C ASP A 164 -66.08 -13.49 47.23
N THR A 165 -67.14 -14.16 46.75
CA THR A 165 -68.09 -14.84 47.62
C THR A 165 -67.41 -16.07 48.21
N GLY A 166 -66.63 -15.84 49.27
CA GLY A 166 -66.22 -16.75 50.32
C GLY A 166 -65.65 -18.11 49.92
N THR A 167 -64.38 -18.36 50.22
CA THR A 167 -63.94 -19.35 51.23
C THR A 167 -62.41 -19.54 51.18
N SER A 168 -61.70 -19.00 52.16
CA SER A 168 -60.34 -19.41 52.52
C SER A 168 -59.91 -18.80 53.88
N PRO A 169 -58.92 -19.38 54.57
CA PRO A 169 -59.13 -20.15 55.78
C PRO A 169 -58.85 -19.36 57.06
N GLU A 170 -59.33 -19.91 58.17
CA GLU A 170 -59.04 -19.48 59.53
C GLU A 170 -57.54 -19.29 59.76
N ASN A 171 -57.16 -18.08 60.18
CA ASN A 171 -56.01 -17.88 61.06
C ASN A 171 -56.46 -16.99 62.21
N ALA A 172 -56.07 -17.45 63.40
CA ALA A 172 -56.48 -17.01 64.71
C ALA A 172 -56.13 -15.54 65.03
N ASN A 173 -56.93 -14.99 65.96
CA ASN A 173 -56.81 -13.70 66.65
C ASN A 173 -57.44 -12.49 65.96
N ASP A 174 -58.72 -12.24 66.24
CA ASP A 174 -59.27 -10.90 66.50
C ASP A 174 -60.73 -11.01 67.02
N ASP A 175 -60.90 -11.59 68.20
CA ASP A 175 -62.20 -11.84 68.86
C ASP A 175 -62.66 -10.67 69.75
N ALA A 176 -62.46 -9.42 69.27
CA ALA A 176 -62.78 -8.21 70.03
C ALA A 176 -63.95 -7.40 69.45
N GLY A 177 -64.17 -7.41 68.13
CA GLY A 177 -65.18 -6.55 67.48
C GLY A 177 -66.61 -7.12 67.45
N LEU A 178 -66.76 -8.46 67.45
CA LEU A 178 -68.07 -9.12 67.31
C LEU A 178 -68.88 -9.16 68.62
N SER A 179 -68.20 -9.06 69.77
CA SER A 179 -68.85 -9.03 71.10
C SER A 179 -69.58 -7.70 71.36
N GLU A 180 -69.07 -6.59 70.83
CA GLU A 180 -69.67 -5.26 71.01
C GLU A 180 -70.93 -5.06 70.15
N LEU A 181 -70.92 -5.57 68.91
CA LEU A 181 -72.09 -5.53 68.02
C LEU A 181 -73.25 -6.38 68.54
N LYS A 182 -72.95 -7.53 69.16
CA LYS A 182 -73.98 -8.39 69.78
C LYS A 182 -74.63 -7.74 71.01
N LYS A 183 -73.84 -7.01 71.83
CA LYS A 183 -74.37 -6.24 72.97
C LYS A 183 -75.24 -5.06 72.54
N LEU A 184 -74.93 -4.40 71.43
CA LEU A 184 -75.74 -3.31 70.89
C LEU A 184 -77.07 -3.80 70.31
N TYR A 185 -77.06 -4.95 69.63
CA TYR A 185 -78.28 -5.54 69.04
C TYR A 185 -79.27 -6.03 70.11
N GLU A 186 -78.79 -6.65 71.19
CA GLU A 186 -79.63 -7.05 72.33
C GLU A 186 -80.23 -5.84 73.09
N ARG A 187 -79.56 -4.68 73.06
CA ARG A 187 -80.02 -3.46 73.75
C ARG A 187 -81.18 -2.74 73.05
N PHE A 188 -81.32 -2.90 71.73
CA PHE A 188 -82.38 -2.28 70.93
C PHE A 188 -83.51 -3.23 70.55
N LYS A 189 -83.48 -4.48 71.04
CA LYS A 189 -84.54 -5.47 70.85
C LYS A 189 -85.52 -5.48 72.04
N LYS A 190 -86.22 -4.36 72.25
CA LYS A 190 -87.43 -4.27 73.07
C LYS A 190 -88.40 -3.26 72.50
#